data_AF-A0ABD5S6P7-F1
#
_entry.id   AF-A0ABD5S6P7-F1
#
_cell.length_a   1.000
_cell.length_b   1.000
_cell.length_c   1.000
_cell.angle_alpha   90.00
_cell.angle_beta   90.00
_cell.angle_gamma   90.00
#
_symmetry.space_group_name_H-M   'P 1'
#
loop_
_entity.id
_entity.type
_entity.pdbx_description
1 polymer ?
#
loop_
_entity_poly.entity_id
_entity_poly.type
_entity_poly.pdbx_seq_one_letter_code
_entity_poly.pdbx_strand_id
1 'polypeptide(L)'
;MEVAVAVERDSEIVYEQAHELAAWKSNTSFGELLIDEDWLGTQTPYEVIIDLADTETESYSTEDFLEIVGDTDGINCFGINVVIDSDFIDFRPSAQETCRQ
;
A
#
# COMPACT_ATOMS: atom_id res chain seq x y z
N MET A 1 -3.60 0.92 17.26
CA MET A 1 -3.16 2.27 16.84
C MET A 1 -3.91 2.56 15.57
N GLU A 2 -4.46 3.75 15.39
CA GLU A 2 -5.15 4.10 14.14
C GLU A 2 -4.14 4.74 13.19
N VAL A 3 -4.17 4.34 11.92
CA VAL A 3 -3.31 4.86 10.86
C VAL A 3 -4.17 5.26 9.70
N ALA A 4 -4.09 6.52 9.28
CA ALA A 4 -4.76 6.98 8.08
C ALA A 4 -3.86 6.70 6.87
N VAL A 5 -4.40 6.00 5.88
CA VAL A 5 -3.74 5.80 4.60
C VAL A 5 -4.53 6.44 3.50
N ALA A 6 -3.87 7.33 2.77
CA ALA A 6 -4.40 7.97 1.59
C ALA A 6 -3.55 7.56 0.38
N VAL A 7 -4.20 7.36 -0.76
CA VAL A 7 -3.53 7.20 -2.05
C VAL A 7 -3.98 8.32 -2.97
N GLU A 8 -3.03 9.13 -3.39
CA GLU A 8 -3.23 10.19 -4.37
C GLU A 8 -2.85 9.70 -5.77
N ARG A 9 -3.66 10.04 -6.76
CA ARG A 9 -3.43 9.76 -8.17
C ARG A 9 -3.83 11.00 -8.97
N ASP A 10 -2.90 11.54 -9.77
CA ASP A 10 -3.12 12.78 -10.54
C ASP A 10 -3.58 13.98 -9.68
N SER A 11 -3.04 14.11 -8.46
CA SER A 11 -3.48 15.12 -7.47
C SER A 11 -4.93 14.97 -6.98
N GLU A 12 -5.54 13.80 -7.17
CA GLU A 12 -6.83 13.43 -6.59
C GLU A 12 -6.67 12.25 -5.63
N ILE A 13 -7.26 12.33 -4.43
CA ILE A 13 -7.29 11.22 -3.49
C ILE A 13 -8.27 10.16 -4.02
N VAL A 14 -7.75 9.00 -4.40
CA VAL A 14 -8.53 7.88 -4.93
C VAL A 14 -8.86 6.83 -3.87
N TYR A 15 -8.11 6.85 -2.77
CA TYR A 15 -8.31 5.97 -1.63
C TYR A 15 -7.99 6.74 -0.36
N GLU A 16 -8.87 6.66 0.63
CA GLU A 16 -8.62 7.20 1.97
C GLU A 16 -9.33 6.29 2.96
N GLN A 17 -8.56 5.57 3.78
CA GLN A 17 -9.11 4.78 4.87
C GLN A 17 -8.24 4.84 6.11
N ALA A 18 -8.91 4.91 7.26
CA ALA A 18 -8.28 4.70 8.55
C ALA A 18 -8.28 3.21 8.88
N HIS A 19 -7.11 2.69 9.20
CA HIS A 19 -6.89 1.30 9.56
C HIS A 19 -6.47 1.20 11.02
N GLU A 20 -7.19 0.37 11.77
CA GLU A 20 -6.76 0.01 13.13
C GLU A 20 -5.68 -1.06 13.04
N LEU A 21 -4.44 -0.66 13.26
CA LEU A 21 -3.35 -1.59 13.44
C LEU A 21 -3.57 -2.39 14.72
N ALA A 22 -3.74 -3.71 14.53
CA ALA A 22 -3.73 -4.68 15.61
C ALA A 22 -2.32 -4.67 16.22
N ALA A 23 -2.20 -4.11 17.42
CA ALA A 23 -0.95 -4.14 18.17
C ALA A 23 -0.51 -5.60 18.34
N TRP A 24 0.47 -6.04 17.56
CA TRP A 24 1.00 -7.39 17.71
C TRP A 24 1.72 -7.45 19.05
N LYS A 25 1.58 -8.56 19.76
CA LYS A 25 2.08 -8.81 21.14
C LYS A 25 3.60 -8.65 21.35
N SER A 26 4.37 -8.27 20.33
CA SER A 26 5.80 -8.01 20.43
C SER A 26 6.05 -6.51 20.26
N ASN A 27 6.70 -5.91 21.24
CA ASN A 27 7.00 -4.48 21.44
C ASN A 27 7.72 -3.73 20.29
N THR A 28 7.81 -4.30 19.08
CA THR A 28 8.60 -3.76 17.97
C THR A 28 7.83 -3.58 16.66
N SER A 29 6.71 -4.28 16.41
CA SER A 29 6.01 -4.16 15.11
C SER A 29 4.57 -3.71 15.30
N PHE A 30 4.18 -2.62 14.63
CA PHE A 30 2.87 -2.01 14.77
C PHE A 30 1.77 -2.74 13.98
N GLY A 31 2.09 -3.49 12.93
CA GLY A 31 1.14 -4.36 12.23
C GLY A 31 1.38 -4.41 10.72
N GLU A 32 0.52 -5.12 10.01
CA GLU A 32 0.51 -5.17 8.54
C GLU A 32 -0.82 -4.61 8.02
N LEU A 33 -0.74 -3.80 6.97
CA LEU A 33 -1.89 -3.26 6.25
C LEU A 33 -1.84 -3.75 4.81
N LEU A 34 -2.94 -4.30 4.31
CA LEU A 34 -3.08 -4.67 2.90
C LEU A 34 -4.06 -3.72 2.21
N ILE A 35 -3.61 -3.09 1.14
CA ILE A 35 -4.45 -2.33 0.19
C ILE A 35 -4.43 -3.14 -1.10
N ASP A 36 -5.57 -3.70 -1.52
CA ASP A 36 -5.68 -4.41 -2.80
C ASP A 36 -6.80 -3.81 -3.63
N GLU A 37 -6.44 -3.16 -4.73
CA GLU A 37 -7.38 -2.36 -5.51
C GLU A 37 -7.07 -2.51 -7.01
N ASP A 38 -8.09 -2.55 -7.86
CA ASP A 38 -7.90 -2.73 -9.30
C ASP A 38 -7.20 -1.53 -9.95
N TRP A 39 -7.47 -0.32 -9.44
CA TRP A 39 -6.94 0.93 -9.99
C TRP A 39 -5.44 1.12 -9.73
N LEU A 40 -4.81 0.35 -8.84
CA LEU A 40 -3.36 0.34 -8.67
C LEU A 40 -2.63 -0.20 -9.93
N GLY A 41 -3.35 -0.92 -10.79
CA GLY A 41 -2.84 -1.41 -12.07
C GLY A 41 -2.90 -0.43 -13.24
N THR A 42 -3.47 0.76 -13.04
CA THR A 42 -3.52 1.76 -14.12
C THR A 42 -2.16 2.41 -14.30
N GLN A 43 -1.58 2.40 -15.52
CA GLN A 43 -0.25 2.97 -15.86
C GLN A 43 -0.16 4.48 -15.58
N THR A 44 -0.08 4.83 -14.30
CA THR A 44 -0.07 6.20 -13.79
C THR A 44 0.64 6.20 -12.43
N PRO A 45 1.39 7.25 -12.10
CA PRO A 45 1.99 7.38 -10.79
C PRO A 45 0.90 7.60 -9.73
N TYR A 46 1.11 6.99 -8.57
CA TYR A 46 0.34 7.22 -7.36
C TYR A 46 1.27 7.47 -6.18
N GLU A 47 0.78 8.22 -5.22
CA GLU A 47 1.49 8.54 -3.99
C GLU A 47 0.74 7.94 -2.81
N VAL A 48 1.42 7.08 -2.06
CA VAL A 48 0.88 6.46 -0.85
C VAL A 48 1.35 7.28 0.34
N ILE A 49 0.39 7.87 1.03
CA ILE A 49 0.60 8.75 2.18
C ILE A 49 0.13 8.02 3.42
N ILE A 50 1.03 7.83 4.38
CA ILE A 50 0.73 7.17 5.65
C ILE A 50 0.94 8.16 6.78
N ASP A 51 -0.17 8.53 7.42
CA ASP A 51 -0.13 9.42 8.58
C ASP A 51 -0.02 8.58 9.87
N LEU A 52 1.22 8.27 10.21
CA LEU A 52 1.64 7.91 11.56
C LEU A 52 2.26 9.16 12.19
N ALA A 53 2.53 9.16 13.49
CA ALA A 53 3.04 10.34 14.22
C ALA A 53 4.31 11.00 13.59
N ASP A 54 4.98 10.33 12.65
CA ASP A 54 5.86 10.87 11.62
C ASP A 54 5.25 10.51 10.25
N THR A 55 4.83 11.50 9.45
CA THR A 55 4.24 11.27 8.12
C THR A 55 5.31 10.72 7.17
N GLU A 56 5.14 9.50 6.66
CA GLU A 56 5.96 8.97 5.57
C GLU A 56 5.15 8.93 4.27
N THR A 57 5.79 9.35 3.18
CA THR A 57 5.20 9.42 1.84
C THR A 57 6.09 8.64 0.89
N GLU A 58 5.50 7.68 0.20
CA GLU A 58 6.20 6.88 -0.80
C GLU A 58 5.42 6.90 -2.12
N SER A 59 6.13 7.19 -3.20
CA SER A 59 5.56 7.27 -4.54
C SER A 59 5.80 5.95 -5.28
N TYR A 60 4.76 5.46 -5.91
CA TYR A 60 4.74 4.18 -6.62
C TYR A 60 4.09 4.36 -7.99
N SER A 61 4.53 3.61 -8.98
CA SER A 61 3.88 3.56 -10.28
C SER A 61 3.56 2.11 -10.65
N THR A 62 2.64 1.90 -11.60
CA THR A 62 2.40 0.55 -12.10
C THR A 62 3.68 -0.11 -12.60
N GLU A 63 4.61 0.62 -13.21
CA GLU A 63 5.89 0.07 -13.66
C GLU A 63 6.68 -0.55 -12.51
N ASP A 64 6.73 0.09 -11.33
CA ASP A 64 7.36 -0.49 -10.14
C ASP A 64 6.74 -1.84 -9.75
N PHE A 65 5.41 -1.97 -9.90
CA PHE A 65 4.69 -3.17 -9.53
C PHE A 65 5.00 -4.28 -10.52
N LEU A 66 4.98 -3.96 -11.82
CA LEU A 66 5.31 -4.89 -12.90
C LEU A 66 6.78 -5.33 -12.82
N GLU A 67 7.71 -4.45 -12.46
CA GLU A 67 9.13 -4.80 -12.25
C GLU A 67 9.28 -5.81 -11.10
N ILE A 68 8.44 -5.71 -10.07
CA ILE A 68 8.51 -6.54 -8.87
C ILE A 68 7.84 -7.91 -9.08
N VAL A 69 6.70 -7.96 -9.76
CA VAL A 69 6.02 -9.26 -10.05
C VAL A 69 6.61 -9.99 -11.26
N GLY A 70 7.28 -9.29 -12.17
CA GLY A 70 8.03 -9.88 -13.28
C GLY A 70 7.18 -10.55 -14.38
N ASP A 71 5.86 -10.69 -14.19
CA ASP A 71 4.90 -11.20 -15.16
C ASP A 71 3.56 -10.49 -14.98
N THR A 72 2.90 -10.14 -16.08
CA THR A 72 1.70 -9.29 -16.09
C THR A 72 0.54 -9.97 -16.82
N ASP A 73 0.72 -11.22 -17.27
CA ASP A 73 -0.31 -11.91 -18.04
C ASP A 73 -1.42 -12.39 -17.08
N GLY A 74 -2.61 -11.82 -17.22
CA GLY A 74 -3.77 -12.17 -16.39
C GLY A 74 -3.83 -11.48 -15.01
N ILE A 75 -2.88 -10.61 -14.68
CA ILE A 75 -2.92 -9.81 -13.45
C ILE A 75 -3.88 -8.63 -13.62
N ASN A 76 -4.93 -8.60 -12.80
CA ASN A 76 -5.92 -7.52 -12.79
C ASN A 76 -6.09 -6.86 -11.42
N CYS A 77 -5.33 -7.31 -10.42
CA CYS A 77 -5.33 -6.71 -9.10
C CYS A 77 -3.90 -6.40 -8.65
N PHE A 78 -3.71 -5.19 -8.14
CA PHE A 78 -2.44 -4.74 -7.63
C PHE A 78 -2.67 -4.34 -6.18
N GLY A 79 -1.70 -4.60 -5.32
CA GLY A 79 -1.86 -4.32 -3.91
C GLY A 79 -0.55 -4.01 -3.22
N ILE A 80 -0.63 -3.22 -2.15
CA ILE A 80 0.50 -2.79 -1.35
C ILE A 80 0.28 -3.33 0.05
N ASN A 81 1.19 -4.20 0.49
CA ASN A 81 1.28 -4.55 1.89
C ASN A 81 2.25 -3.60 2.56
N VAL A 82 1.73 -2.74 3.43
CA VAL A 82 2.53 -1.84 4.24
C VAL A 82 2.76 -2.51 5.60
N VAL A 83 4.03 -2.79 5.89
CA VAL A 83 4.48 -3.29 7.18
C VAL A 83 4.99 -2.11 7.98
N ILE A 84 4.30 -1.81 9.07
CA ILE A 84 4.65 -0.67 9.94
C ILE A 84 5.35 -1.23 11.17
N ASP A 85 6.63 -0.89 11.34
CA ASP A 85 7.45 -1.24 12.49
C ASP A 85 7.69 -0.01 13.37
N SER A 86 8.28 -0.18 14.56
CA SER A 86 8.54 0.96 15.45
C SER A 86 9.58 1.94 14.93
N ASP A 87 10.44 1.47 14.02
CA ASP A 87 11.61 2.20 13.56
C ASP A 87 11.58 2.49 12.05
N PHE A 88 10.66 1.88 11.29
CA PHE A 88 10.54 2.08 9.84
C PHE A 88 9.18 1.62 9.30
N ILE A 89 8.81 2.13 8.13
CA ILE A 89 7.70 1.63 7.33
C ILE A 89 8.27 0.93 6.09
N ASP A 90 7.83 -0.30 5.84
CA ASP A 90 8.26 -1.12 4.69
C ASP A 90 7.08 -1.38 3.77
N PHE A 91 7.20 -0.94 2.54
CA PHE A 91 6.16 -1.02 1.53
C PHE A 91 6.46 -2.19 0.59
N ARG A 92 5.51 -3.12 0.51
CA ARG A 92 5.64 -4.34 -0.29
C ARG A 92 4.56 -4.37 -1.36
N PRO A 93 4.86 -3.86 -2.56
CA PRO A 93 3.96 -4.01 -3.69
C PRO A 93 3.82 -5.49 -4.06
N SER A 94 2.64 -5.84 -4.53
CA SER A 94 2.21 -7.18 -4.90
C SER A 94 1.21 -7.07 -6.05
N ALA A 95 1.09 -8.12 -6.85
CA ALA A 95 0.06 -8.18 -7.88
C ALA A 95 -0.51 -9.61 -7.98
N GLN A 96 -1.80 -9.70 -8.28
CA GLN A 96 -2.60 -10.91 -8.22
C GLN A 96 -3.60 -10.95 -9.39
N GLU A 97 -4.06 -12.14 -9.74
CA GLU A 97 -5.06 -12.32 -10.81
C GLU A 97 -6.42 -11.69 -10.45
N THR A 98 -6.77 -11.65 -9.16
CA THR A 98 -8.05 -11.13 -8.66
C THR A 98 -7.87 -10.44 -7.30
N CYS A 99 -8.63 -9.37 -7.05
CA CYS A 99 -8.65 -8.69 -5.74
C CYS A 99 -9.41 -9.54 -4.72
N ARG A 100 -8.93 -9.57 -3.48
CA ARG A 100 -9.56 -10.29 -2.38
C ARG A 100 -10.61 -9.37 -1.74
N GLN A 101 -11.81 -9.38 -2.31
CA GLN A 101 -12.99 -8.75 -1.71
C GLN A 101 -13.40 -9.40 -0.39
#